data_AF-E6VN65-F1
#
_entry.id   AF-E6VN65-F1
#
_cell.length_a   1.000
_cell.length_b   1.000
_cell.length_c   1.000
_cell.angle_alpha   90.00
_cell.angle_beta   90.00
_cell.angle_gamma   90.00
#
_symmetry.space_group_name_H-M   'P 1'
#
loop_
_entity.id
_entity.type
_entity.pdbx_description
1 polymer ?
#
loop_
_entity_poly.entity_id
_entity_poly.type
_entity_poly.pdbx_seq_one_letter_code
_entity_poly.pdbx_strand_id
1 'polypeptide(L)'
;MIIATEFVVIEFSHCASIKLSINIDNLNWAMAMHAETTNLPEQAAIARRRAAMAVLAASDTAAIDARVGVLAPPEFTLLREPEQGLVMLRGRIGGDGAAFNVGEATVSRAAVRLASGEIGFGYTLGRDRTKAKLIALCDAMLQSADYSAAVEAEVIAPLRTEVETARAEKAAQTAATKVDFYTLVRGEG
;
A
#
# COMPACT_ATOMS: atom_id res chain seq x y z
N MET A 1 15.99 -14.75 11.58
CA MET A 1 15.79 -13.29 11.65
C MET A 1 15.21 -12.84 10.32
N ILE A 2 13.90 -13.03 10.13
CA ILE A 2 13.19 -12.57 8.95
C ILE A 2 12.88 -11.10 9.22
N ILE A 3 13.58 -10.20 8.55
CA ILE A 3 13.23 -8.77 8.58
C ILE A 3 11.94 -8.69 7.76
N ALA A 4 10.79 -8.76 8.43
CA ALA A 4 9.53 -8.36 7.85
C ALA A 4 9.64 -6.85 7.59
N THR A 5 10.03 -6.49 6.38
CA THR A 5 9.97 -5.11 5.92
C THR A 5 8.49 -4.75 5.79
N GLU A 6 7.86 -4.39 6.89
CA GLU A 6 6.63 -3.63 6.86
C GLU A 6 6.99 -2.29 6.22
N PHE A 7 6.66 -2.17 4.94
CA PHE A 7 6.70 -0.90 4.26
C PHE A 7 5.71 0.01 4.98
N VAL A 8 6.24 1.08 5.57
CA VAL A 8 5.46 2.23 5.98
C VAL A 8 4.85 2.83 4.71
N VAL A 9 3.68 2.32 4.32
CA VAL A 9 2.72 3.07 3.52
C VAL A 9 2.40 4.29 4.36
N ILE A 10 3.06 5.41 4.07
CA ILE A 10 2.89 6.76 4.62
C ILE A 10 1.75 6.78 5.66
N GLU A 11 2.09 6.45 6.91
CA GLU A 11 1.16 6.55 8.02
C GLU A 11 0.96 8.05 8.25
N PHE A 12 -0.18 8.56 7.81
CA PHE A 12 -0.70 9.82 8.34
C PHE A 12 -1.01 9.59 9.82
N SER A 13 -0.04 9.94 10.65
CA SER A 13 -0.14 10.00 12.11
C SER A 13 -1.40 10.77 12.49
N HIS A 14 -2.45 10.05 12.91
CA HIS A 14 -3.56 10.65 13.61
C HIS A 14 -3.09 10.94 15.04
N CYS A 15 -2.89 12.22 15.31
CA CYS A 15 -2.63 12.74 16.64
C CYS A 15 -3.86 12.44 17.52
N ALA A 16 -3.75 11.44 18.40
CA ALA A 16 -4.77 11.15 19.40
C ALA A 16 -4.71 12.21 20.51
N SER A 17 -5.75 13.05 20.57
CA SER A 17 -5.90 14.08 21.58
C SER A 17 -6.03 13.51 23.00
N ILE A 18 -5.29 14.14 23.89
CA ILE A 18 -5.24 13.98 25.35
C ILE A 18 -6.65 14.07 25.97
N LYS A 19 -6.99 13.14 26.86
CA LYS A 19 -8.15 13.25 27.76
C LYS A 19 -7.85 14.24 28.88
N LEU A 20 -8.72 15.24 29.05
CA LEU A 20 -8.99 15.85 30.34
C LEU A 20 -10.51 15.97 30.56
N SER A 21 -10.92 15.40 31.70
CA SER A 21 -12.19 15.37 32.45
C SER A 21 -13.36 16.35 32.20
N ILE A 22 -14.57 15.73 32.28
CA ILE A 22 -15.83 16.11 32.97
C ILE A 22 -16.85 17.03 32.24
N ASN A 23 -18.06 16.45 32.06
CA ASN A 23 -19.39 17.01 31.75
C ASN A 23 -19.61 17.61 30.34
N ILE A 24 -20.10 16.78 29.38
CA ILE A 24 -21.13 17.05 28.34
C ILE A 24 -21.31 15.74 27.53
N ASP A 25 -22.13 14.79 27.98
CA ASP A 25 -22.23 13.47 27.34
C ASP A 25 -23.49 13.23 26.49
N ASN A 26 -24.42 14.20 26.35
CA ASN A 26 -25.65 13.97 25.58
C ASN A 26 -25.74 14.67 24.22
N LEU A 27 -24.75 15.47 23.80
CA LEU A 27 -24.72 16.09 22.46
C LEU A 27 -23.59 15.56 21.57
N ASN A 28 -22.57 14.92 22.14
CA ASN A 28 -21.39 14.47 21.40
C ASN A 28 -21.63 13.15 20.64
N TRP A 29 -22.51 12.29 21.12
CA TRP A 29 -22.80 10.99 20.49
C TRP A 29 -23.55 11.12 19.16
N ALA A 30 -24.44 12.09 19.01
CA ALA A 30 -25.18 12.33 17.75
C ALA A 30 -24.28 12.92 16.64
N MET A 31 -23.35 13.82 17.00
CA MET A 31 -22.35 14.37 16.08
C MET A 31 -21.26 13.33 15.74
N ALA A 32 -20.82 12.53 16.71
CA ALA A 32 -19.89 11.43 16.47
C ALA A 32 -20.49 10.36 15.54
N MET A 33 -21.75 9.96 15.75
CA MET A 33 -22.44 9.02 14.86
C MET A 33 -22.61 9.57 13.44
N HIS A 34 -22.97 10.84 13.26
CA HIS A 34 -23.03 11.44 11.92
C HIS A 34 -21.64 11.59 11.27
N ALA A 35 -20.60 11.92 12.03
CA ALA A 35 -19.23 12.02 11.52
C ALA A 35 -18.64 10.65 11.14
N GLU A 36 -18.95 9.61 11.91
CA GLU A 36 -18.48 8.24 11.69
C GLU A 36 -19.21 7.58 10.51
N THR A 37 -20.48 7.90 10.30
CA THR A 37 -21.24 7.43 9.12
C THR A 37 -20.78 8.11 7.82
N THR A 38 -20.35 9.38 7.88
CA THR A 38 -19.92 10.14 6.68
C THR A 38 -18.53 9.72 6.18
N ASN A 39 -17.69 9.14 7.03
CA ASN A 39 -16.30 8.80 6.71
C ASN A 39 -16.12 7.38 6.13
N LEU A 40 -17.12 6.51 6.25
CA LEU A 40 -17.04 5.11 5.76
C LEU A 40 -16.75 4.99 4.25
N PRO A 41 -17.41 5.75 3.34
CA PRO A 41 -17.17 5.64 1.90
C PRO A 41 -15.76 6.13 1.53
N GLU A 42 -15.31 7.21 2.17
CA GLU A 42 -13.98 7.78 1.98
C GLU A 42 -12.88 6.84 2.47
N GLN A 43 -13.04 6.27 3.68
CA GLN A 43 -12.14 5.27 4.22
C GLN A 43 -12.07 4.02 3.35
N ALA A 44 -13.21 3.53 2.85
CA ALA A 44 -13.26 2.40 1.94
C ALA A 44 -12.52 2.71 0.62
N ALA A 45 -12.68 3.91 0.06
CA ALA A 45 -11.95 4.36 -1.12
C ALA A 45 -10.44 4.45 -0.87
N ILE A 46 -10.03 4.99 0.29
CA ILE A 46 -8.62 5.04 0.71
C ILE A 46 -8.05 3.63 0.86
N ALA A 47 -8.77 2.72 1.51
CA ALA A 47 -8.35 1.33 1.70
C ALA A 47 -8.21 0.60 0.35
N ARG A 48 -9.16 0.80 -0.57
CA ARG A 48 -9.11 0.26 -1.93
C ARG A 48 -7.88 0.75 -2.68
N ARG A 49 -7.62 2.06 -2.68
CA ARG A 49 -6.44 2.66 -3.32
C ARG A 49 -5.15 2.14 -2.71
N ARG A 50 -5.05 2.09 -1.37
CA ARG A 50 -3.87 1.53 -0.67
C ARG A 50 -3.62 0.08 -1.08
N ALA A 51 -4.66 -0.75 -1.15
CA ALA A 51 -4.54 -2.14 -1.55
C ALA A 51 -4.08 -2.28 -3.01
N ALA A 52 -4.60 -1.46 -3.93
CA ALA A 52 -4.17 -1.44 -5.32
C ALA A 52 -2.70 -0.97 -5.46
N MET A 53 -2.32 0.11 -4.76
CA MET A 53 -0.95 0.61 -4.75
C MET A 53 0.04 -0.43 -4.22
N ALA A 54 -0.32 -1.19 -3.19
CA ALA A 54 0.52 -2.26 -2.64
C ALA A 54 0.76 -3.38 -3.66
N VAL A 55 -0.26 -3.78 -4.42
CA VAL A 55 -0.14 -4.75 -5.52
C VAL A 55 0.80 -4.21 -6.59
N LEU A 56 0.52 -3.02 -7.12
CA LEU A 56 1.33 -2.43 -8.19
C LEU A 56 2.80 -2.21 -7.77
N ALA A 57 3.05 -1.83 -6.53
CA ALA A 57 4.40 -1.69 -6.00
C ALA A 57 5.14 -3.04 -5.93
N ALA A 58 4.43 -4.14 -5.68
CA ALA A 58 4.98 -5.49 -5.61
C ALA A 58 5.11 -6.20 -6.97
N SER A 59 4.39 -5.74 -8.01
CA SER A 59 4.40 -6.33 -9.36
C SER A 59 5.58 -5.88 -10.22
N ASP A 60 5.95 -6.68 -11.22
CA ASP A 60 6.96 -6.30 -12.20
C ASP A 60 6.47 -5.21 -13.17
N THR A 61 7.37 -4.31 -13.54
CA THR A 61 7.06 -3.16 -14.42
C THR A 61 6.48 -3.60 -15.75
N ALA A 62 7.06 -4.63 -16.37
CA ALA A 62 6.59 -5.15 -17.65
C ALA A 62 5.18 -5.76 -17.56
N ALA A 63 4.85 -6.39 -16.43
CA ALA A 63 3.51 -6.96 -16.21
C ALA A 63 2.45 -5.86 -16.06
N ILE A 64 2.79 -4.76 -15.36
CA ILE A 64 1.92 -3.59 -15.27
C ILE A 64 1.74 -2.96 -16.65
N ASP A 65 2.85 -2.70 -17.37
CA ASP A 65 2.84 -2.04 -18.68
C ASP A 65 2.00 -2.81 -19.70
N ALA A 66 2.19 -4.13 -19.80
CA ALA A 66 1.43 -4.97 -20.70
C ALA A 66 -0.08 -4.90 -20.42
N ARG A 67 -0.49 -4.96 -19.15
CA ARG A 67 -1.91 -4.92 -18.75
C ARG A 67 -2.53 -3.55 -18.95
N VAL A 68 -1.80 -2.49 -18.62
CA VAL A 68 -2.23 -1.11 -18.88
C VAL A 68 -2.38 -0.87 -20.38
N GLY A 69 -1.47 -1.40 -21.21
CA GLY A 69 -1.53 -1.28 -22.66
C GLY A 69 -2.81 -1.86 -23.29
N VAL A 70 -3.36 -2.94 -22.71
CA VAL A 70 -4.64 -3.54 -23.17
C VAL A 70 -5.83 -2.60 -22.98
N LEU A 71 -5.79 -1.74 -21.95
CA LEU A 71 -6.89 -0.83 -21.63
C LEU A 71 -6.95 0.40 -22.53
N ALA A 72 -5.95 0.63 -23.40
CA ALA A 72 -5.80 1.87 -24.18
C ALA A 72 -6.01 3.11 -23.27
N PRO A 73 -5.07 3.37 -22.34
CA PRO A 73 -5.29 4.29 -21.24
C PRO A 73 -5.63 5.71 -21.74
N PRO A 74 -6.45 6.46 -20.99
CA PRO A 74 -6.83 7.83 -21.36
C PRO A 74 -5.61 8.74 -21.48
N GLU A 75 -5.77 9.84 -22.21
CA GLU A 75 -4.77 10.90 -22.21
C GLU A 75 -4.57 11.46 -20.79
N PHE A 76 -3.30 11.70 -20.44
CA PHE A 76 -2.92 12.23 -19.14
C PHE A 76 -1.74 13.19 -19.28
N THR A 77 -1.59 14.06 -18.30
CA THR A 77 -0.45 14.97 -18.17
C THR A 77 0.38 14.60 -16.95
N LEU A 78 1.69 14.87 -17.00
CA LEU A 78 2.59 14.68 -15.87
C LEU A 78 2.57 15.93 -15.00
N LEU A 79 2.09 15.79 -13.76
CA LEU A 79 2.18 16.84 -12.74
C LEU A 79 3.54 16.82 -12.04
N ARG A 80 4.14 15.64 -12.00
CA ARG A 80 5.51 15.43 -11.58
C ARG A 80 6.12 14.40 -12.52
N GLU A 81 7.16 14.83 -13.23
CA GLU A 81 7.99 13.92 -14.01
C GLU A 81 8.50 12.77 -13.14
N PRO A 82 8.57 11.53 -13.67
CA PRO A 82 9.15 10.42 -12.94
C PRO A 82 10.59 10.72 -12.49
N GLU A 83 10.77 10.93 -11.19
CA GLU A 83 12.04 11.34 -10.60
C GLU A 83 12.49 10.35 -9.53
N GLN A 84 13.81 10.24 -9.39
CA GLN A 84 14.43 9.44 -8.35
C GLN A 84 14.76 10.35 -7.16
N GLY A 85 14.53 9.83 -5.96
CA GLY A 85 14.88 10.48 -4.72
C GLY A 85 15.34 9.47 -3.68
N LEU A 86 15.51 9.94 -2.45
CA LEU A 86 15.87 9.12 -1.31
C LEU A 86 14.78 9.21 -0.25
N VAL A 87 14.56 8.11 0.46
CA VAL A 87 13.68 8.05 1.63
C VAL A 87 14.46 7.50 2.81
N MET A 88 14.25 8.09 3.98
CA MET A 88 14.83 7.62 5.23
C MET A 88 14.09 6.38 5.70
N LEU A 89 14.80 5.25 5.79
CA LEU A 89 14.30 4.03 6.37
C LEU A 89 14.39 4.10 7.89
N ARG A 90 13.29 3.75 8.56
CA ARG A 90 13.24 3.62 10.01
C ARG A 90 13.02 2.17 10.41
N GLY A 91 13.86 1.69 11.31
CA GLY A 91 13.74 0.40 11.98
C GLY A 91 13.33 0.58 13.42
N ARG A 92 13.09 -0.54 14.12
CA ARG A 92 12.72 -0.56 15.54
C ARG A 92 13.65 -1.50 16.30
N ILE A 93 14.21 -1.04 17.42
CA ILE A 93 15.18 -1.81 18.23
C ILE A 93 14.52 -3.13 18.64
N GLY A 94 15.15 -4.28 18.35
CA GLY A 94 14.59 -5.59 18.71
C GLY A 94 13.29 -5.98 17.99
N GLY A 95 12.84 -5.21 16.99
CA GLY A 95 11.59 -5.44 16.24
C GLY A 95 10.41 -4.62 16.75
N ASP A 96 10.24 -4.52 18.07
CA ASP A 96 9.12 -3.82 18.70
C ASP A 96 9.53 -2.68 19.68
N GLY A 97 10.81 -2.35 19.78
CA GLY A 97 11.35 -1.23 20.58
C GLY A 97 11.38 0.12 19.86
N ALA A 98 12.13 1.09 20.40
CA ALA A 98 12.14 2.47 19.89
C ALA A 98 12.56 2.57 18.40
N ALA A 99 11.99 3.55 17.69
CA ALA A 99 12.32 3.80 16.29
C ALA A 99 13.70 4.45 16.14
N PHE A 100 14.45 4.04 15.11
CA PHE A 100 15.75 4.63 14.76
C PHE A 100 15.95 4.65 13.24
N ASN A 101 16.81 5.54 12.75
CA ASN A 101 17.12 5.65 11.33
C ASN A 101 18.10 4.53 10.93
N VAL A 102 17.72 3.69 9.97
CA VAL A 102 18.52 2.56 9.47
C VAL A 102 19.41 3.00 8.31
N GLY A 103 19.01 4.05 7.59
CA GLY A 103 19.72 4.57 6.42
C GLY A 103 18.76 5.05 5.35
N GLU A 104 19.25 5.20 4.13
CA GLU A 104 18.47 5.69 2.99
C GLU A 104 18.21 4.58 1.98
N ALA A 105 17.04 4.64 1.34
CA ALA A 105 16.72 3.85 0.16
C ALA A 105 16.34 4.76 -1.00
N THR A 106 16.65 4.33 -2.22
CA THR A 106 16.17 5.03 -3.41
C THR A 106 14.68 4.80 -3.60
N VAL A 107 13.97 5.85 -3.99
CA VAL A 107 12.56 5.81 -4.39
C VAL A 107 12.43 6.45 -5.76
N SER A 108 11.55 5.91 -6.60
CA SER A 108 11.04 6.61 -7.78
C SER A 108 9.63 7.08 -7.50
N ARG A 109 9.32 8.33 -7.86
CA ARG A 109 8.00 8.92 -7.68
C ARG A 109 7.51 9.66 -8.92
N ALA A 110 6.21 9.63 -9.16
CA ALA A 110 5.55 10.33 -10.26
C ALA A 110 4.14 10.77 -9.82
N ALA A 111 3.61 11.78 -10.51
CA ALA A 111 2.21 12.20 -10.35
C ALA A 111 1.63 12.54 -11.71
N VAL A 112 0.43 12.04 -12.00
CA VAL A 112 -0.26 12.26 -13.27
C VAL A 112 -1.64 12.85 -13.03
N ARG A 113 -2.20 13.51 -14.05
CA ARG A 113 -3.59 13.96 -14.08
C ARG A 113 -4.26 13.49 -15.35
N LEU A 114 -5.39 12.80 -15.23
CA LEU A 114 -6.23 12.46 -16.38
C LEU A 114 -6.90 13.71 -16.95
N ALA A 115 -7.33 13.65 -18.22
CA ALA A 115 -8.13 14.73 -18.82
C ALA A 115 -9.42 15.04 -18.04
N SER A 116 -10.03 14.03 -17.43
CA SER A 116 -11.20 14.13 -16.55
C SER A 116 -10.91 14.78 -15.17
N GLY A 117 -9.64 14.94 -14.82
CA GLY A 117 -9.20 15.73 -13.65
C GLY A 117 -8.67 14.91 -12.48
N GLU A 118 -8.86 13.59 -12.44
CA GLU A 118 -8.35 12.72 -11.39
C GLU A 118 -6.82 12.73 -11.36
N ILE A 119 -6.26 12.83 -10.16
CA ILE A 119 -4.83 12.87 -9.92
C ILE A 119 -4.39 11.55 -9.30
N GLY A 120 -3.43 10.90 -9.93
CA GLY A 120 -2.83 9.68 -9.41
C GLY A 120 -1.38 9.87 -9.01
N PHE A 121 -0.96 9.08 -8.02
CA PHE A 121 0.39 9.11 -7.47
C PHE A 121 1.06 7.75 -7.59
N GLY A 122 2.34 7.75 -7.91
CA GLY A 122 3.14 6.55 -8.00
C GLY A 122 4.39 6.66 -7.15
N TYR A 123 4.62 5.65 -6.33
CA TYR A 123 5.81 5.49 -5.52
C TYR A 123 6.29 4.04 -5.60
N THR A 124 7.57 3.84 -5.82
CA THR A 124 8.18 2.50 -5.77
C THR A 124 9.62 2.62 -5.28
N LEU A 125 10.07 1.63 -4.50
CA LEU A 125 11.48 1.58 -4.13
C LEU A 125 12.35 1.26 -5.35
N GLY A 126 13.59 1.69 -5.27
CA GLY A 126 14.55 1.57 -6.35
C GLY A 126 14.48 2.76 -7.30
N ARG A 127 14.78 2.49 -8.56
CA ARG A 127 15.13 3.50 -9.57
C ARG A 127 14.24 3.45 -10.81
N ASP A 128 13.18 2.65 -10.78
CA ASP A 128 12.31 2.45 -11.93
C ASP A 128 11.32 3.61 -12.09
N ARG A 129 11.65 4.51 -13.01
CA ARG A 129 10.82 5.68 -13.34
C ARG A 129 9.56 5.27 -14.12
N THR A 130 9.67 4.26 -14.97
CA THR A 130 8.54 3.75 -15.76
C THR A 130 7.49 3.17 -14.85
N LYS A 131 7.90 2.35 -13.87
CA LYS A 131 7.00 1.79 -12.86
C LYS A 131 6.31 2.88 -12.05
N ALA A 132 7.05 3.88 -11.57
CA ALA A 132 6.43 4.99 -10.84
C ALA A 132 5.35 5.70 -11.68
N LYS A 133 5.60 5.94 -12.96
CA LYS A 133 4.61 6.54 -13.88
C LYS A 133 3.38 5.64 -14.06
N LEU A 134 3.57 4.34 -14.27
CA LEU A 134 2.48 3.37 -14.45
C LEU A 134 1.63 3.25 -13.18
N ILE A 135 2.24 3.22 -12.00
CA ILE A 135 1.51 3.22 -10.72
C ILE A 135 0.64 4.48 -10.62
N ALA A 136 1.21 5.65 -10.93
CA ALA A 136 0.47 6.91 -10.91
C ALA A 136 -0.73 6.90 -11.86
N LEU A 137 -0.56 6.36 -13.08
CA LEU A 137 -1.64 6.23 -14.06
C LEU A 137 -2.75 5.29 -13.58
N CYS A 138 -2.40 4.11 -13.08
CA CYS A 138 -3.38 3.18 -12.51
C CYS A 138 -4.14 3.79 -11.33
N ASP A 139 -3.45 4.51 -10.43
CA ASP A 139 -4.09 5.18 -9.30
C ASP A 139 -5.08 6.27 -9.75
N ALA A 140 -4.75 7.03 -10.81
CA ALA A 140 -5.65 8.04 -11.37
C ALA A 140 -6.88 7.37 -12.01
N MET A 141 -6.68 6.33 -12.81
CA MET A 141 -7.77 5.61 -13.47
C MET A 141 -8.66 4.86 -12.47
N LEU A 142 -8.12 4.37 -11.36
CA LEU A 142 -8.89 3.71 -10.31
C LEU A 142 -9.87 4.66 -9.60
N GLN A 143 -9.56 5.95 -9.59
CA GLN A 143 -10.45 7.00 -9.05
C GLN A 143 -11.54 7.42 -10.05
N SER A 144 -11.33 7.18 -11.35
CA SER A 144 -12.25 7.58 -12.40
C SER A 144 -13.45 6.64 -12.49
N ALA A 145 -14.65 7.21 -12.59
CA ALA A 145 -15.88 6.43 -12.75
C ALA A 145 -15.84 5.54 -14.00
N ASP A 146 -15.23 6.02 -15.09
CA ASP A 146 -15.22 5.35 -16.39
C ASP A 146 -14.21 4.20 -16.46
N TYR A 147 -13.11 4.31 -15.71
CA TYR A 147 -11.98 3.35 -15.80
C TYR A 147 -11.82 2.45 -14.58
N SER A 148 -12.40 2.80 -13.42
CA SER A 148 -12.14 2.10 -12.16
C SER A 148 -12.45 0.59 -12.21
N ALA A 149 -13.53 0.20 -12.89
CA ALA A 149 -13.91 -1.21 -13.03
C ALA A 149 -12.93 -1.96 -13.95
N ALA A 150 -12.56 -1.36 -15.08
CA ALA A 150 -11.65 -1.96 -16.06
C ALA A 150 -10.23 -2.12 -15.48
N VAL A 151 -9.71 -1.11 -14.78
CA VAL A 151 -8.39 -1.19 -14.12
C VAL A 151 -8.37 -2.25 -13.02
N GLU A 152 -9.44 -2.34 -12.23
CA GLU A 152 -9.52 -3.38 -11.20
C GLU A 152 -9.50 -4.78 -11.84
N ALA A 153 -10.31 -5.00 -12.89
CA ALA A 153 -10.47 -6.31 -13.52
C ALA A 153 -9.24 -6.75 -14.35
N GLU A 154 -8.66 -5.85 -15.15
CA GLU A 154 -7.64 -6.21 -16.14
C GLU A 154 -6.21 -6.03 -15.61
N VAL A 155 -6.03 -5.14 -14.63
CA VAL A 155 -4.71 -4.79 -14.09
C VAL A 155 -4.56 -5.29 -12.65
N ILE A 156 -5.37 -4.78 -11.71
CA ILE A 156 -5.12 -4.98 -10.28
C ILE A 156 -5.40 -6.42 -9.83
N ALA A 157 -6.56 -6.98 -10.15
CA ALA A 157 -6.95 -8.30 -9.68
C ALA A 157 -6.04 -9.44 -10.21
N PRO A 158 -5.62 -9.44 -11.50
CA PRO A 158 -4.68 -10.42 -11.99
C PRO A 158 -3.29 -10.28 -11.34
N LEU A 159 -2.77 -9.06 -11.24
CA LEU A 159 -1.48 -8.81 -10.59
C LEU A 159 -1.50 -9.18 -9.11
N ARG A 160 -2.64 -8.98 -8.43
CA ARG A 160 -2.84 -9.42 -7.04
C ARG A 160 -2.69 -10.93 -6.92
N THR A 161 -3.34 -11.67 -7.83
CA THR A 161 -3.24 -13.14 -7.88
C THR A 161 -1.80 -13.59 -8.10
N GLU A 162 -1.07 -12.96 -9.03
CA GLU A 162 0.34 -13.26 -9.30
C GLU A 162 1.22 -13.00 -8.06
N VAL A 163 1.05 -11.85 -7.41
CA VAL A 163 1.81 -11.47 -6.20
C VAL A 163 1.55 -12.45 -5.05
N GLU A 164 0.29 -12.81 -4.80
CA GLU A 164 -0.05 -13.74 -3.73
C GLU A 164 0.44 -15.17 -4.02
N THR A 165 0.41 -15.60 -5.29
CA THR A 165 0.96 -16.89 -5.71
C THR A 165 2.48 -16.94 -5.45
N ALA A 166 3.22 -15.93 -5.91
CA ALA A 166 4.66 -15.84 -5.68
C ALA A 166 5.02 -15.78 -4.18
N ARG A 167 4.21 -15.08 -3.38
CA ARG A 167 4.37 -15.05 -1.91
C ARG A 167 4.15 -16.42 -1.28
N ALA A 168 3.10 -17.13 -1.67
CA ALA A 168 2.80 -18.47 -1.17
C ALA A 168 3.90 -19.47 -1.51
N GLU A 169 4.42 -19.43 -2.74
CA GLU A 169 5.55 -20.27 -3.17
C GLU A 169 6.80 -20.01 -2.33
N LYS A 170 7.15 -18.73 -2.14
CA LYS A 170 8.30 -18.36 -1.30
C LYS A 170 8.12 -18.76 0.16
N ALA A 171 6.90 -18.64 0.69
CA ALA A 171 6.58 -19.09 2.04
C ALA A 171 6.72 -20.61 2.18
N ALA A 172 6.24 -21.38 1.20
CA ALA A 172 6.38 -22.84 1.18
C ALA A 172 7.85 -23.28 1.13
N GLN A 173 8.65 -22.65 0.27
CA GLN A 173 10.10 -22.88 0.20
C GLN A 173 10.80 -22.59 1.53
N THR A 174 10.40 -21.50 2.20
CA THR A 174 10.97 -21.14 3.51
C THR A 174 10.53 -22.13 4.59
N ALA A 175 9.27 -22.57 4.58
CA ALA A 175 8.73 -23.55 5.53
C ALA A 175 9.45 -24.90 5.43
N ALA A 176 9.91 -25.30 4.24
CA ALA A 176 10.73 -26.49 4.05
C ALA A 176 12.09 -26.44 4.79
N THR A 177 12.53 -25.26 5.22
CA THR A 177 13.76 -25.06 6.01
C THR A 177 13.51 -24.94 7.51
N LYS A 178 12.25 -25.10 7.96
CA LYS A 178 11.89 -25.00 9.38
C LYS A 178 12.42 -26.21 10.15
N VAL A 179 13.09 -25.95 11.27
CA VAL A 179 13.53 -26.98 12.22
C VAL A 179 12.48 -27.09 13.32
N ASP A 180 11.86 -28.27 13.46
CA ASP A 180 10.95 -28.58 14.55
C ASP A 180 11.72 -29.25 15.71
N PHE A 181 11.72 -28.59 16.88
CA PHE A 181 12.27 -29.14 18.12
C PHE A 181 11.13 -29.69 18.97
N TYR A 182 11.21 -30.96 19.36
CA TYR A 182 10.28 -31.59 20.30
C TYR A 182 11.02 -32.02 21.57
N THR A 183 10.41 -31.80 22.73
CA THR A 183 10.86 -32.37 24.01
C THR A 183 9.88 -33.47 24.44
N LEU A 184 10.37 -34.71 24.55
CA LEU A 184 9.63 -35.87 25.05
C LEU A 184 9.37 -35.69 26.54
N VAL A 185 8.11 -35.50 26.93
CA VAL A 185 7.71 -35.53 28.34
C VAL A 185 7.42 -36.98 28.70
N ARG A 186 8.15 -37.53 29.68
CA ARG A 186 7.89 -38.88 30.21
C ARG A 186 6.62 -38.80 31.07
N GLY A 187 5.56 -39.50 30.66
CA GLY A 187 4.35 -39.62 31.48
C GLY A 187 4.68 -40.41 32.75
N GLU A 188 4.69 -39.75 33.90
CA GLU A 188 4.62 -40.45 35.18
C GLU A 188 3.16 -40.85 35.40
N GLY A 189 2.93 -42.16 35.45
CA GLY A 189 1.66 -42.76 35.86
C GLY A 189 1.61 -42.99 37.36
#